data_AF-A0A8J4QCR8-F1
#
_entry.id   AF-A0A8J4QCR8-F1
#
_cell.length_a   1.000
_cell.length_b   1.000
_cell.length_c   1.000
_cell.angle_alpha   90.00
_cell.angle_beta   90.00
_cell.angle_gamma   90.00
#
_symmetry.space_group_name_H-M   'P 1'
#
loop_
_entity.id
_entity.type
_entity.pdbx_description
1 polymer ?
#
loop_
_entity_poly.entity_id
_entity_poly.type
_entity_poly.pdbx_seq_one_letter_code
_entity_poly.pdbx_strand_id
1 'polypeptide(L)'
;MSSGGVVVLELPLGAAEESFELEEAVCSHGLFMMPPNQWDPVSKTLLRPLRLGLGLGDSESVMVRISQHQWAPRSLHVRVYCHNSPSLSRQHRESVLAQVSRMLRLSEDEERAVREFRNMYDKKKKKKKESSFVGRVFRSPTLFEDMVKCMLLCNCQSVSLSLSLFTTSSLLCICIHMLSFPIPANCLTLCLPIRVD
;
A
#
# COMPACT_ATOMS: atom_id res chain seq x y z
N MET A 1 -15.94 -6.89 -25.52
CA MET A 1 -14.66 -7.49 -25.10
C MET A 1 -13.65 -6.36 -25.00
N SER A 2 -13.51 -5.70 -23.84
CA SER A 2 -12.55 -4.60 -23.71
C SER A 2 -11.13 -5.16 -23.77
N SER A 3 -10.34 -4.69 -24.73
CA SER A 3 -8.91 -4.96 -24.84
C SER A 3 -8.18 -4.26 -23.69
N GLY A 4 -8.16 -4.89 -22.51
CA GLY A 4 -7.40 -4.39 -21.36
C GLY A 4 -5.90 -4.38 -21.66
N GLY A 5 -5.23 -3.27 -21.34
CA GLY A 5 -3.78 -3.12 -21.48
C GLY A 5 -3.05 -3.48 -20.20
N VAL A 6 -1.81 -3.98 -20.31
CA VAL A 6 -0.89 -4.11 -19.18
C VAL A 6 0.30 -3.19 -19.41
N VAL A 7 0.50 -2.23 -18.51
CA VAL A 7 1.63 -1.31 -18.52
C VAL A 7 2.61 -1.75 -17.42
N VAL A 8 3.88 -1.91 -17.77
CA VAL A 8 4.94 -2.23 -16.81
C VAL A 8 5.72 -0.95 -16.51
N LEU A 9 5.81 -0.58 -15.24
CA LEU A 9 6.63 0.52 -14.75
C LEU A 9 7.75 -0.04 -13.87
N GLU A 10 8.89 0.65 -13.86
CA GLU A 10 10.00 0.36 -12.96
C GLU A 10 10.13 1.46 -11.92
N LEU A 11 10.21 1.07 -10.66
CA LEU A 11 10.46 1.97 -9.54
C LEU A 11 11.87 1.69 -8.99
N PRO A 12 12.85 2.59 -9.19
CA PRO A 12 14.17 2.42 -8.60
C PRO A 12 14.10 2.48 -7.07
N LEU A 13 14.87 1.64 -6.38
CA LEU A 13 14.94 1.62 -4.92
C LEU A 13 15.80 2.75 -4.33
N GLY A 14 16.61 3.40 -5.17
CA GLY A 14 17.47 4.51 -4.74
C GLY A 14 18.39 4.11 -3.60
N ALA A 15 18.45 4.93 -2.55
CA ALA A 15 19.29 4.71 -1.37
C ALA A 15 18.98 3.40 -0.60
N ALA A 16 17.84 2.76 -0.86
CA ALA A 16 17.42 1.52 -0.21
C ALA A 16 17.93 0.25 -0.94
N GLU A 17 18.59 0.38 -2.10
CA GLU A 17 18.89 -0.74 -3.01
C GLU A 17 19.63 -1.93 -2.37
N GLU A 18 20.53 -1.69 -1.41
CA GLU A 18 21.35 -2.73 -0.81
C GLU A 18 20.63 -3.52 0.28
N SER A 19 19.55 -2.97 0.84
CA SER A 19 18.95 -3.48 2.08
C SER A 19 17.45 -3.72 1.99
N PHE A 20 16.83 -3.43 0.84
CA PHE A 20 15.40 -3.55 0.63
C PHE A 20 15.02 -4.93 0.12
N GLU A 21 14.13 -5.58 0.88
CA GLU A 21 13.40 -6.78 0.44
C GLU A 21 11.90 -6.49 0.48
N LEU A 22 11.20 -6.77 -0.62
CA LEU A 22 9.77 -6.49 -0.74
C LEU A 22 8.92 -7.25 0.29
N GLU A 23 9.22 -8.53 0.52
CA GLU A 23 8.47 -9.36 1.47
C GLU A 23 8.57 -8.81 2.89
N GLU A 24 9.79 -8.53 3.36
CA GLU A 24 10.00 -7.93 4.68
C GLU A 24 9.35 -6.55 4.81
N ALA A 25 9.44 -5.73 3.75
CA ALA A 25 8.82 -4.39 3.75
C ALA A 25 7.29 -4.44 3.81
N VAL A 26 6.65 -5.42 3.16
CA VAL A 26 5.19 -5.56 3.11
C VAL A 26 4.66 -6.31 4.33
N CYS A 27 5.33 -7.39 4.75
CA CYS A 27 4.82 -8.31 5.76
C CYS A 27 5.17 -7.95 7.21
N SER A 28 5.96 -6.90 7.45
CA SER A 28 6.51 -6.57 8.77
C SER A 28 5.49 -6.37 9.90
N HIS A 29 4.30 -5.82 9.63
CA HIS A 29 3.38 -5.36 10.68
C HIS A 29 1.90 -5.71 10.44
N GLY A 30 1.60 -6.70 9.61
CA GLY A 30 0.23 -7.18 9.37
C GLY A 30 -0.69 -6.20 8.61
N LEU A 31 -0.27 -4.96 8.37
CA LEU A 31 -1.06 -3.96 7.61
C LEU A 31 -1.36 -4.40 6.17
N PHE A 32 -0.53 -5.27 5.59
CA PHE A 32 -0.76 -5.89 4.29
C PHE A 32 -1.94 -6.87 4.28
N MET A 33 -2.36 -7.38 5.43
CA MET A 33 -3.53 -8.26 5.51
C MET A 33 -4.82 -7.45 5.38
N MET A 34 -4.81 -6.17 5.73
CA MET A 34 -6.02 -5.35 5.67
C MET A 34 -6.40 -5.04 4.20
N PRO A 35 -7.68 -5.19 3.83
CA PRO A 35 -8.18 -4.78 2.53
C PRO A 35 -7.76 -3.34 2.16
N PRO A 36 -7.53 -3.05 0.87
CA PRO A 36 -7.73 -3.92 -0.30
C PRO A 36 -6.45 -4.67 -0.72
N ASN A 37 -5.49 -4.87 0.19
CA ASN A 37 -4.23 -5.54 -0.13
C ASN A 37 -4.42 -7.05 -0.29
N GLN A 38 -3.73 -7.64 -1.27
CA GLN A 38 -3.64 -9.09 -1.48
C GLN A 38 -2.17 -9.47 -1.65
N TRP A 39 -1.58 -10.08 -0.63
CA TRP A 39 -0.23 -10.62 -0.70
C TRP A 39 -0.27 -12.08 -1.14
N ASP A 40 0.51 -12.42 -2.16
CA ASP A 40 0.74 -13.81 -2.57
C ASP A 40 2.10 -14.28 -2.04
N PRO A 41 2.15 -15.18 -1.04
CA PRO A 41 3.39 -15.66 -0.45
C PRO A 41 4.21 -16.55 -1.41
N VAL A 42 3.58 -17.15 -2.43
CA VAL A 42 4.29 -18.02 -3.38
C VAL A 42 5.07 -17.18 -4.38
N SER A 43 4.42 -16.20 -4.99
CA SER A 43 5.08 -15.30 -5.96
C SER A 43 5.79 -14.11 -5.31
N LYS A 44 5.63 -13.90 -4.00
CA LYS A 44 6.11 -12.72 -3.24
C LYS A 44 5.67 -11.41 -3.90
N THR A 45 4.40 -11.34 -4.27
CA THR A 45 3.83 -10.16 -4.93
C THR A 45 2.68 -9.55 -4.16
N LEU A 46 2.59 -8.22 -4.22
CA LEU A 46 1.47 -7.45 -3.67
C LEU A 46 0.55 -7.03 -4.81
N LEU A 47 -0.70 -7.49 -4.77
CA LEU A 47 -1.77 -7.05 -5.67
C LEU A 47 -2.72 -6.13 -4.88
N ARG A 48 -2.99 -4.94 -5.41
CA ARG A 48 -4.01 -4.05 -4.86
C ARG A 48 -4.49 -3.03 -5.90
N PRO A 49 -5.66 -2.43 -5.71
CA PRO A 49 -6.04 -1.24 -6.47
C PRO A 49 -5.28 0.00 -6.00
N LEU A 50 -4.92 0.86 -6.95
CA LEU A 50 -4.44 2.23 -6.75
C LEU A 50 -5.31 3.20 -7.54
N ARG A 51 -5.43 4.43 -7.04
CA ARG A 51 -6.23 5.48 -7.69
C ARG A 51 -5.36 6.31 -8.63
N LEU A 52 -5.87 6.61 -9.82
CA LEU A 52 -5.26 7.52 -10.78
C LEU A 52 -5.83 8.92 -10.55
N GLY A 53 -4.98 9.87 -10.17
CA GLY A 53 -5.36 11.25 -9.89
C GLY A 53 -5.50 11.58 -8.40
N LEU A 54 -5.33 12.87 -8.08
CA LEU A 54 -5.37 13.41 -6.71
C LEU A 54 -6.60 14.31 -6.47
N GLY A 55 -7.57 14.33 -7.40
CA GLY A 55 -8.66 15.31 -7.43
C GLY A 55 -10.01 14.80 -6.93
N LEU A 56 -10.90 15.74 -6.59
CA LEU A 56 -12.31 15.57 -6.19
C LEU A 56 -13.23 15.03 -7.31
N GLY A 57 -12.67 14.57 -8.43
CA GLY A 57 -13.41 14.02 -9.58
C GLY A 57 -13.43 12.50 -9.61
N ASP A 58 -13.95 11.97 -10.73
CA ASP A 58 -14.07 10.53 -10.99
C ASP A 58 -12.68 9.89 -11.04
N SER A 59 -12.23 9.38 -9.90
CA SER A 59 -10.90 8.82 -9.72
C SER A 59 -10.90 7.41 -10.28
N GLU A 60 -10.34 7.23 -11.48
CA GLU A 60 -10.15 5.91 -12.07
C GLU A 60 -9.30 5.06 -11.14
N SER A 61 -9.73 3.82 -10.88
CA SER A 61 -8.94 2.87 -10.12
C SER A 61 -8.37 1.81 -11.04
N VAL A 62 -7.09 1.51 -10.86
CA VAL A 62 -6.39 0.46 -11.59
C VAL A 62 -5.85 -0.59 -10.65
N MET A 63 -5.90 -1.85 -11.09
CA MET A 63 -5.24 -2.93 -10.35
C MET A 63 -3.74 -2.89 -10.61
N VAL A 64 -2.96 -3.02 -9.54
CA VAL A 64 -1.50 -2.94 -9.57
C VAL A 64 -0.90 -4.16 -8.88
N ARG A 65 0.02 -4.83 -9.57
CA ARG A 65 0.86 -5.90 -9.02
C ARG A 65 2.29 -5.38 -8.87
N ILE A 66 2.83 -5.50 -7.66
CA ILE A 66 4.18 -5.08 -7.30
C ILE A 66 5.01 -6.34 -7.03
N SER A 67 6.18 -6.43 -7.66
CA SER A 67 7.09 -7.56 -7.53
C SER A 67 8.55 -7.11 -7.56
N GLN A 68 9.42 -7.78 -6.82
CA GLN A 68 10.87 -7.60 -6.89
C GLN A 68 11.47 -8.82 -7.59
N HIS A 69 12.17 -8.61 -8.70
CA HIS A 69 12.77 -9.70 -9.46
C HIS A 69 14.24 -9.90 -9.08
N GLN A 70 14.69 -11.16 -9.02
CA GLN A 70 16.08 -11.49 -8.68
C GLN A 70 17.10 -10.96 -9.71
N TRP A 71 16.69 -10.82 -10.97
CA TRP A 71 17.54 -10.30 -12.04
C TRP A 71 17.62 -8.75 -12.06
N ALA A 72 16.72 -8.07 -11.34
CA ALA A 72 16.71 -6.62 -11.19
C ALA A 72 16.49 -6.27 -9.70
N PRO A 73 17.45 -6.59 -8.80
CA PRO A 73 17.26 -6.42 -7.37
C PRO A 73 17.17 -4.95 -6.93
N ARG A 74 17.66 -4.02 -7.77
CA ARG A 74 17.72 -2.56 -7.54
C ARG A 74 16.42 -1.82 -7.89
N SER A 75 15.42 -2.51 -8.43
CA SER A 75 14.15 -1.91 -8.82
C SER A 75 12.97 -2.80 -8.48
N LEU A 76 11.79 -2.19 -8.40
CA LEU A 76 10.52 -2.87 -8.29
C LEU A 76 9.80 -2.80 -9.62
N HIS A 77 9.21 -3.92 -10.02
CA HIS A 77 8.33 -3.99 -11.16
C HIS A 77 6.90 -3.74 -10.72
N VAL A 78 6.27 -2.75 -11.32
CA VAL A 78 4.90 -2.33 -11.04
C VAL A 78 4.07 -2.56 -12.30
N ARG A 79 3.32 -3.66 -12.33
CA ARG A 79 2.41 -4.00 -13.44
C ARG A 79 1.06 -3.38 -13.17
N VAL A 80 0.60 -2.52 -14.06
CA VAL A 80 -0.70 -1.84 -13.99
C VAL A 80 -1.65 -2.43 -15.03
N TYR A 81 -2.80 -2.89 -14.56
CA TYR A 81 -3.87 -3.44 -15.39
C TYR A 81 -4.88 -2.34 -15.70
N CYS A 82 -4.93 -1.92 -16.96
CA CYS A 82 -5.81 -0.86 -17.45
C CYS A 82 -7.02 -1.47 -18.14
N HIS A 83 -8.23 -1.10 -17.70
CA HIS A 83 -9.47 -1.66 -18.25
C HIS A 83 -9.94 -0.95 -19.53
N ASN A 84 -9.68 0.36 -19.64
CA ASN A 84 -10.27 1.22 -20.67
C ASN A 84 -9.26 1.85 -21.64
N SER A 85 -7.95 1.67 -21.40
CA SER A 85 -6.89 2.25 -22.22
C SER A 85 -5.72 1.28 -22.35
N PRO A 86 -5.09 1.19 -23.54
CA PRO A 86 -3.86 0.42 -23.71
C PRO A 86 -2.63 1.09 -23.09
N SER A 87 -2.74 2.34 -22.62
CA SER A 87 -1.61 3.09 -22.07
C SER A 87 -1.98 4.03 -20.92
N LEU A 88 -1.03 4.27 -20.02
CA LEU A 88 -1.13 5.28 -18.97
C LEU A 88 -0.48 6.58 -19.41
N SER A 89 -1.14 7.71 -19.13
CA SER A 89 -0.56 9.05 -19.24
C SER A 89 0.66 9.19 -18.32
N ARG A 90 1.57 10.12 -18.62
CA ARG A 90 2.76 10.38 -17.79
C ARG A 90 2.37 10.69 -16.34
N GLN A 91 1.37 11.55 -16.13
CA GLN A 91 0.89 11.93 -14.80
C GLN A 91 0.33 10.73 -14.02
N HIS A 92 -0.37 9.81 -14.69
CA HIS A 92 -0.87 8.59 -14.05
C HIS A 92 0.27 7.64 -13.65
N ARG A 93 1.31 7.51 -14.49
CA ARG A 93 2.51 6.72 -14.16
C ARG A 93 3.21 7.28 -12.92
N GLU A 94 3.46 8.58 -12.90
CA GLU A 94 4.08 9.28 -11.77
C GLU A 94 3.23 9.14 -10.50
N SER A 95 1.90 9.25 -10.60
CA SER A 95 0.98 9.05 -9.48
C SER A 95 1.00 7.62 -8.91
N VAL A 96 1.05 6.60 -9.78
CA VAL A 96 1.19 5.19 -9.36
C VAL A 96 2.52 4.98 -8.65
N LEU A 97 3.63 5.43 -9.24
CA LEU A 97 4.96 5.28 -8.67
C LEU A 97 5.09 6.01 -7.33
N ALA A 98 4.51 7.20 -7.19
CA ALA A 98 4.48 7.96 -5.94
C ALA A 98 3.69 7.22 -4.84
N GLN A 99 2.55 6.63 -5.17
CA GLN A 99 1.77 5.82 -4.23
C GLN A 99 2.54 4.57 -3.78
N VAL A 100 3.17 3.85 -4.71
CA VAL A 100 3.99 2.66 -4.37
C VAL A 100 5.21 3.06 -3.53
N SER A 101 5.89 4.14 -3.88
CA SER A 101 7.02 4.69 -3.12
C SER A 101 6.61 5.04 -1.69
N ARG A 102 5.45 5.69 -1.50
CA ARG A 102 4.88 5.98 -0.17
C ARG A 102 4.57 4.71 0.61
N MET A 103 3.90 3.74 -0.01
CA MET A 103 3.53 2.48 0.65
C MET A 103 4.75 1.75 1.20
N LEU A 104 5.86 1.81 0.47
CA LEU A 104 7.12 1.13 0.79
C LEU A 104 8.14 2.05 1.47
N ARG A 105 7.78 3.32 1.72
CA ARG A 105 8.61 4.32 2.41
C ARG A 105 9.96 4.61 1.74
N LEU A 106 10.02 4.64 0.42
CA LEU A 106 11.26 4.65 -0.35
C LEU A 106 11.94 6.03 -0.48
N SER A 107 11.51 7.04 0.27
CA SER A 107 12.18 8.36 0.23
C SER A 107 13.55 8.33 0.92
N GLU A 108 14.43 9.27 0.55
CA GLU A 108 15.78 9.37 1.13
C GLU A 108 15.75 9.63 2.65
N ASP A 109 14.84 10.47 3.12
CA ASP A 109 14.68 10.76 4.55
C ASP A 109 14.21 9.53 5.33
N GLU A 110 13.33 8.72 4.74
CA GLU A 110 12.89 7.47 5.34
C GLU A 110 14.00 6.42 5.37
N GLU A 111 14.80 6.32 4.31
CA GLU A 111 15.97 5.43 4.31
C GLU A 111 17.01 5.89 5.34
N ARG A 112 17.23 7.20 5.48
CA ARG A 112 18.09 7.75 6.54
C ARG A 112 17.59 7.32 7.92
N ALA A 113 16.30 7.48 8.20
CA ALA A 113 15.70 7.07 9.47
C ALA A 113 15.82 5.55 9.71
N VAL A 114 15.61 4.72 8.68
CA VAL A 114 15.78 3.27 8.76
C VAL A 114 17.24 2.91 9.09
N ARG A 115 18.20 3.57 8.44
CA ARG A 115 19.64 3.35 8.69
C ARG A 115 20.06 3.78 10.08
N GLU A 116 19.60 4.93 10.55
CA GLU A 116 19.83 5.40 11.91
C GLU A 116 19.27 4.43 12.95
N PHE A 117 18.05 3.95 12.73
CA PHE A 117 17.42 2.95 13.59
C PHE A 117 18.23 1.64 13.64
N ARG A 118 18.65 1.11 12.48
CA ARG A 118 19.50 -0.09 12.40
C ARG A 118 20.82 0.11 13.15
N ASN A 119 21.51 1.22 12.91
CA ASN A 119 22.76 1.56 13.58
C ASN A 119 22.61 1.63 15.12
N MET A 120 21.50 2.17 15.62
CA MET A 120 21.19 2.19 17.04
C MET A 120 20.92 0.78 17.60
N TYR A 121 20.19 -0.05 16.85
CA TYR A 121 19.87 -1.42 17.24
C TYR A 121 21.12 -2.31 17.30
N ASP A 122 21.96 -2.26 16.27
CA ASP A 122 23.19 -3.05 16.16
C ASP A 122 24.21 -2.70 17.24
N LYS A 123 24.33 -1.40 17.58
CA LYS A 123 25.18 -0.94 18.69
C LYS A 123 24.72 -1.49 20.05
N LYS A 124 23.42 -1.71 20.25
CA LYS A 124 22.84 -2.19 21.52
C LYS A 124 22.82 -3.71 21.65
N LYS A 125 22.70 -4.46 20.54
CA LYS A 125 22.72 -5.94 20.55
C LYS A 125 23.97 -6.49 19.85
N LYS A 126 25.08 -6.63 20.58
CA LYS A 126 26.35 -7.20 20.08
C LYS A 126 26.27 -8.63 19.51
N LYS A 127 25.21 -9.39 19.74
CA LYS A 127 25.09 -10.80 19.27
C LYS A 127 23.62 -11.25 19.28
N LYS A 128 22.86 -10.98 18.21
CA LYS A 128 21.74 -11.86 17.80
C LYS A 128 21.33 -11.49 16.38
N LYS A 129 21.80 -12.29 15.43
CA LYS A 129 21.38 -12.32 14.03
C LYS A 129 20.02 -13.04 13.96
N GLU A 130 19.06 -12.61 14.76
CA GLU A 130 17.68 -13.11 14.72
C GLU A 130 16.88 -12.17 13.83
N SER A 131 16.78 -12.62 12.57
CA SER A 131 15.73 -12.48 11.57
C SER A 131 14.85 -11.23 11.50
N SER A 132 14.71 -10.78 10.25
CA SER A 132 13.52 -10.16 9.62
C SER A 132 13.13 -8.73 10.04
N PHE A 133 13.59 -8.20 11.18
CA PHE A 133 13.21 -6.82 11.54
C PHE A 133 14.04 -5.76 10.81
N VAL A 134 13.65 -5.45 9.58
CA VAL A 134 14.05 -4.22 8.90
C VAL A 134 13.02 -3.16 9.25
N GLY A 135 13.43 -2.09 9.95
CA GLY A 135 12.59 -1.01 10.55
C GLY A 135 11.75 -0.16 9.60
N ARG A 136 11.25 -0.75 8.52
CA ARG A 136 10.40 -0.19 7.50
C ARG A 136 8.98 -0.70 7.71
N VAL A 137 8.06 0.25 7.88
CA VAL A 137 6.64 -0.03 8.11
C VAL A 137 5.89 0.16 6.81
N PHE A 138 5.19 -0.86 6.33
CA PHE A 138 4.27 -0.76 5.20
C PHE A 138 3.17 0.27 5.48
N ARG A 139 2.86 1.13 4.51
CA ARG A 139 1.81 2.15 4.61
C ARG A 139 0.76 1.94 3.53
N SER A 140 -0.39 2.56 3.70
CA SER A 140 -1.39 2.67 2.63
C SER A 140 -0.86 3.57 1.50
N PRO A 141 -1.55 3.72 0.35
CA PRO A 141 -1.15 4.68 -0.69
C PRO A 141 -1.52 6.12 -0.36
N THR A 142 -2.38 6.36 0.63
CA THR A 142 -2.78 7.71 1.05
C THR A 142 -2.78 7.87 2.58
N LEU A 143 -2.61 9.11 3.05
CA LEU A 143 -2.75 9.44 4.48
C LEU A 143 -4.16 9.18 4.99
N PHE A 144 -5.17 9.43 4.14
CA PHE A 144 -6.56 9.17 4.50
C PHE A 144 -6.81 7.69 4.79
N GLU A 145 -6.36 6.79 3.92
CA GLU A 145 -6.50 5.35 4.14
C GLU A 145 -5.77 4.90 5.42
N ASP A 146 -4.59 5.47 5.72
CA ASP A 146 -3.90 5.22 6.98
C ASP A 146 -4.70 5.72 8.19
N MET A 147 -5.27 6.92 8.13
CA MET A 147 -6.07 7.48 9.23
C MET A 147 -7.31 6.63 9.52
N VAL A 148 -8.06 6.24 8.49
CA VAL A 148 -9.24 5.38 8.66
C VAL A 148 -8.84 4.02 9.23
N LYS A 149 -7.77 3.41 8.71
CA LYS A 149 -7.23 2.15 9.26
C LYS A 149 -6.81 2.30 10.72
N CYS A 150 -6.16 3.40 11.10
CA CYS A 150 -5.79 3.66 12.49
C CYS A 150 -7.04 3.81 13.38
N MET A 151 -8.05 4.60 12.96
CA MET A 151 -9.30 4.74 13.73
C MET A 151 -10.01 3.41 13.93
N LEU A 152 -10.02 2.58 12.89
CA LEU A 152 -10.58 1.24 12.92
C LEU A 152 -9.82 0.32 13.91
N LEU A 153 -8.49 0.34 13.87
CA LEU A 153 -7.65 -0.45 14.80
C LEU A 153 -7.75 0.02 16.26
N CYS A 154 -7.86 1.33 16.50
CA CYS A 154 -7.95 1.89 17.86
C CYS A 154 -9.29 1.62 18.55
N ASN A 155 -10.37 1.38 17.81
CA ASN A 155 -11.70 1.10 18.37
C ASN A 155 -11.89 -0.37 18.82
N CYS A 156 -10.83 -1.19 18.84
CA CYS A 156 -10.91 -2.61 19.19
C CYS A 156 -10.10 -2.91 20.46
N GLN A 157 -10.78 -3.15 21.58
CA GLN A 157 -10.14 -3.59 22.84
C GLN A 157 -9.93 -5.12 22.92
N SER A 158 -10.29 -5.91 21.90
CA SER A 158 -10.14 -7.37 21.92
C SER A 158 -10.09 -7.99 20.52
N VAL A 159 -9.33 -9.09 20.39
CA VAL A 159 -8.99 -9.82 19.15
C VAL A 159 -10.24 -10.31 18.38
N SER A 160 -11.39 -10.45 19.04
CA SER A 160 -12.68 -10.85 18.44
C SER A 160 -13.26 -9.82 17.46
N LEU A 161 -12.96 -8.52 17.57
CA LEU A 161 -13.42 -7.51 16.60
C LEU A 161 -12.52 -7.39 15.36
N SER A 162 -11.32 -7.97 15.35
CA SER A 162 -10.43 -7.90 14.17
C SER A 162 -11.04 -8.56 12.92
N LEU A 163 -11.80 -9.64 13.09
CA LEU A 163 -12.58 -10.29 12.02
C LEU A 163 -13.74 -9.40 11.54
N SER A 164 -14.37 -8.67 12.48
CA SER A 164 -15.41 -7.68 12.18
C SER A 164 -14.85 -6.45 11.43
N LEU A 165 -13.56 -6.14 11.60
CA LEU A 165 -12.86 -5.06 10.90
C LEU A 165 -12.42 -5.42 9.49
N PHE A 166 -12.03 -6.68 9.29
CA PHE A 166 -11.80 -7.22 7.95
C PHE A 166 -13.09 -7.16 7.15
N THR A 167 -14.21 -7.51 7.79
CA THR A 167 -15.54 -7.39 7.20
C THR A 167 -15.99 -5.94 7.10
N THR A 168 -15.73 -5.02 8.03
CA THR A 168 -16.13 -3.59 7.86
C THR A 168 -15.27 -2.86 6.84
N SER A 169 -13.97 -3.13 6.75
CA SER A 169 -13.11 -2.56 5.69
C SER A 169 -13.48 -3.12 4.32
N SER A 170 -13.79 -4.43 4.25
CA SER A 170 -14.32 -5.05 3.04
C SER A 170 -15.72 -4.52 2.70
N LEU A 171 -16.61 -4.40 3.68
CA LEU A 171 -17.95 -3.83 3.54
C LEU A 171 -17.87 -2.35 3.19
N LEU A 172 -16.90 -1.57 3.67
CA LEU A 172 -16.72 -0.17 3.28
C LEU A 172 -16.28 -0.08 1.81
N CYS A 173 -15.42 -1.00 1.34
CA CYS A 173 -15.11 -1.12 -0.09
C CYS A 173 -16.35 -1.57 -0.89
N ILE A 174 -17.10 -2.57 -0.41
CA ILE A 174 -18.27 -3.15 -1.09
C ILE A 174 -19.46 -2.18 -1.11
N CYS A 175 -19.82 -1.56 0.02
CA CYS A 175 -20.93 -0.61 0.18
C CYS A 175 -20.72 0.68 -0.63
N ILE A 176 -19.48 1.02 -0.98
CA ILE A 176 -19.16 2.18 -1.82
C ILE A 176 -19.06 1.77 -3.31
N HIS A 177 -19.33 0.49 -3.65
CA HIS A 177 -19.21 -0.08 -5.01
C HIS A 177 -17.83 0.13 -5.68
N MET A 178 -16.81 0.46 -4.88
CA MET A 178 -15.46 0.71 -5.37
C MET A 178 -14.60 -0.43 -4.85
N LEU A 179 -14.01 -1.23 -5.74
CA LEU A 179 -13.03 -2.26 -5.37
C LEU A 179 -11.79 -1.68 -4.64
N SER A 180 -11.74 -0.36 -4.40
CA SER A 180 -10.66 0.46 -3.84
C SER A 180 -11.12 1.22 -2.61
N PHE A 181 -10.20 1.43 -1.65
CA PHE A 181 -10.49 2.14 -0.40
C PHE A 181 -11.12 3.53 -0.66
N PRO A 182 -12.15 3.96 0.08
CA PRO A 182 -12.86 5.20 -0.19
C PRO A 182 -11.96 6.44 -0.19
N ILE A 183 -12.38 7.45 -0.95
CA ILE A 183 -11.82 8.80 -0.87
C ILE A 183 -12.51 9.60 0.26
N PRO A 184 -11.87 10.64 0.81
CA PRO A 184 -12.46 11.48 1.86
C PRO A 184 -13.87 11.99 1.53
N ALA A 185 -14.09 12.39 0.27
CA ALA A 185 -15.38 12.90 -0.20
C ALA A 185 -16.53 11.88 -0.03
N ASN A 186 -16.28 10.60 -0.30
CA ASN A 186 -17.30 9.54 -0.19
C ASN A 186 -17.60 9.20 1.27
N CYS A 187 -16.62 9.32 2.17
CA CYS A 187 -16.86 9.13 3.61
C CYS A 187 -17.64 10.30 4.23
N LEU A 188 -17.45 11.54 3.75
CA LEU A 188 -18.23 12.68 4.23
C LEU A 188 -19.72 12.56 3.91
N THR A 189 -20.08 11.95 2.77
CA THR A 189 -21.48 11.68 2.42
C THR A 189 -22.13 10.66 3.35
N LEU A 190 -21.36 9.70 3.88
CA LEU A 190 -21.83 8.71 4.85
C LEU A 190 -21.92 9.27 6.29
N CYS A 191 -21.26 10.39 6.58
CA CYS A 191 -21.30 11.07 7.88
C CYS A 191 -22.33 12.21 7.95
N LEU A 192 -23.14 12.44 6.91
CA LEU A 192 -24.30 13.32 7.03
C LEU A 192 -25.32 12.67 7.98
N PRO A 193 -25.77 13.37 9.01
CA PRO A 193 -26.55 12.76 10.08
C PRO A 193 -27.87 12.22 9.51
N ILE A 194 -28.21 11.01 9.95
CA ILE A 194 -29.59 10.53 9.97
C ILE A 194 -30.42 11.68 10.55
N ARG A 195 -31.31 12.23 9.73
CA ARG A 195 -32.27 13.25 10.13
C ARG A 195 -33.10 12.60 11.25
N VAL A 196 -32.92 13.08 12.48
CA VAL A 196 -33.83 12.77 13.56
C VAL A 196 -35.05 13.63 13.28
N ASP A 197 -36.09 13.02 12.72
CA ASP A 197 -37.44 13.58 12.73
C ASP A 197 -38.03 13.51 14.15
#